data_AF-A0A7K3RYY1-F1
#
_entry.id   AF-A0A7K3RYY1-F1
#
_cell.length_a   1.000
_cell.length_b   1.000
_cell.length_c   1.000
_cell.angle_alpha   90.00
_cell.angle_beta   90.00
_cell.angle_gamma   90.00
#
_symmetry.space_group_name_H-M   'P 1'
#
loop_
_entity.id
_entity.type
_entity.pdbx_description
1 polymer ?
#
loop_
_entity_poly.entity_id
_entity_poly.type
_entity_poly.pdbx_seq_one_letter_code
_entity_poly.pdbx_strand_id
1 'polypeptide(L)'
;MLQCTAFTELPEMGARVALMGLEDEPGEASEAPELDAFLLCELGEHEEGVEHAAQLPSVSASGGRDLWMFWTDGGGRRKFRFAELLPCPAVIHRLSVKDGDACVLFDRHPAAHSWDVTDPLADLMAERIREEVRRDRGDGGAEGARGGRP
;
A
#
# COMPACT_ATOMS: atom_id res chain seq x y z
N MET A 1 -16.35 1.48 -4.37
CA MET A 1 -16.27 2.70 -3.53
C MET A 1 -14.98 3.40 -3.89
N LEU A 2 -14.92 4.73 -3.92
CA LEU A 2 -13.64 5.39 -4.22
C LEU A 2 -12.70 5.32 -3.01
N GLN A 3 -11.39 5.39 -3.24
CA GLN A 3 -10.42 5.54 -2.16
C GLN A 3 -10.58 6.91 -1.49
N CYS A 4 -10.41 6.95 -0.17
CA CYS A 4 -10.30 8.20 0.57
C CYS A 4 -9.03 8.96 0.14
N THR A 5 -9.17 10.24 -0.21
CA THR A 5 -8.04 11.06 -0.68
C THR A 5 -7.34 11.84 0.45
N ALA A 6 -7.63 11.51 1.71
CA ALA A 6 -6.99 12.17 2.84
C ALA A 6 -5.51 11.77 2.93
N PHE A 7 -4.63 12.73 3.19
CA PHE A 7 -3.20 12.48 3.30
C PHE A 7 -2.60 13.22 4.51
N THR A 8 -1.46 12.75 4.97
CA THR A 8 -0.70 13.40 6.03
C THR A 8 0.81 13.25 5.81
N GLU A 9 1.59 14.21 6.31
CA GLU A 9 3.01 14.00 6.54
C GLU A 9 3.18 12.87 7.57
N LEU A 10 4.18 12.02 7.34
CA LEU A 10 4.58 11.00 8.29
C LEU A 10 5.41 11.64 9.42
N PRO A 11 5.01 11.50 10.69
CA PRO A 11 5.87 11.87 11.82
C PRO A 11 7.08 10.92 11.89
N GLU A 12 8.13 11.20 11.12
CA GLU A 12 9.25 10.27 10.87
C GLU A 12 9.85 9.70 12.16
N MET A 13 10.13 10.56 13.15
CA MET A 13 10.66 10.10 14.44
C MET A 13 9.69 9.18 15.18
N GLY A 14 8.38 9.47 15.12
CA GLY A 14 7.35 8.61 15.71
C GLY A 14 7.26 7.26 15.01
N ALA A 15 7.34 7.24 13.67
CA ALA A 15 7.34 6.04 12.87
C ALA A 15 8.57 5.17 13.13
N ARG A 16 9.76 5.76 13.21
CA ARG A 16 11.01 5.06 13.56
C ARG A 16 10.95 4.43 14.95
N VAL A 17 10.41 5.14 15.94
CA VAL A 17 10.22 4.60 17.29
C VAL A 17 9.24 3.44 17.29
N ALA A 18 8.13 3.54 16.54
CA ALA A 18 7.18 2.45 16.40
C ALA A 18 7.81 1.21 15.71
N LEU A 19 8.61 1.42 14.68
CA LEU A 19 9.32 0.35 13.96
C LEU A 19 10.36 -0.35 14.85
N MET A 20 11.09 0.38 15.68
CA MET A 20 12.02 -0.23 16.65
C MET A 20 11.32 -1.09 17.71
N GLY A 21 10.01 -0.91 17.91
CA GLY A 21 9.19 -1.71 18.82
C GLY A 21 8.74 -3.05 18.25
N LEU A 22 8.78 -3.21 16.92
CA LEU A 22 8.57 -4.50 16.25
C LEU A 22 9.84 -5.33 16.49
N GLU A 23 9.76 -6.31 17.39
CA GLU A 23 10.90 -7.18 17.69
C GLU A 23 11.40 -7.88 16.40
N ASP A 24 12.63 -7.57 15.99
CA ASP A 24 13.36 -8.33 14.98
C ASP A 24 13.66 -9.74 15.52
N GLU A 25 13.39 -10.78 14.72
CA GLU A 25 13.97 -12.10 14.96
C GLU A 25 15.49 -11.95 14.99
N PRO A 26 16.18 -12.45 16.03
CA PRO A 26 17.61 -12.22 16.20
C PRO A 26 18.40 -12.95 15.11
N GLY A 27 18.78 -12.25 14.04
CA GLY A 27 19.57 -12.86 12.97
C GLY A 27 20.01 -11.95 11.82
N GLU A 28 19.29 -10.88 11.52
CA GLU A 28 19.63 -10.00 10.40
C GLU A 28 19.58 -8.54 10.85
N ALA A 29 20.72 -7.85 10.75
CA ALA A 29 20.73 -6.39 10.82
C ALA A 29 20.02 -5.87 9.56
N SER A 30 18.70 -5.77 9.64
CA SER A 30 17.88 -5.23 8.57
C SER A 30 18.14 -3.73 8.47
N GLU A 31 18.46 -3.25 7.27
CA GLU A 31 18.54 -1.82 7.01
C GLU A 31 17.18 -1.20 7.32
N ALA A 32 17.17 -0.07 8.03
CA ALA A 32 15.92 0.57 8.41
C ALA A 32 15.11 0.87 7.14
N PRO A 33 13.81 0.50 7.07
CA PRO A 33 13.02 0.69 5.87
C PRO A 33 13.04 2.16 5.46
N GLU A 34 13.13 2.41 4.15
CA GLU A 34 12.85 3.72 3.61
C GLU A 34 11.38 4.07 3.90
N LEU A 35 11.18 5.21 4.56
CA LEU A 35 9.85 5.69 4.94
C LEU A 35 9.41 6.78 3.99
N ASP A 36 8.18 6.68 3.51
CA ASP A 36 7.55 7.73 2.73
C ASP A 36 7.36 9.00 3.56
N ALA A 37 7.61 10.16 2.96
CA ALA A 37 7.38 11.45 3.63
C ALA A 37 5.89 11.76 3.83
N PHE A 38 5.03 11.16 3.00
CA PHE A 38 3.59 11.37 3.01
C PHE A 38 2.86 10.03 2.93
N LEU A 39 1.78 9.92 3.68
CA LEU A 39 0.86 8.78 3.64
C LEU A 39 -0.48 9.21 3.07
N LEU A 40 -1.05 8.36 2.23
CA LEU A 40 -2.43 8.45 1.73
C LEU A 40 -3.30 7.46 2.49
N CYS A 41 -4.54 7.81 2.82
CA CYS A 41 -5.49 6.89 3.41
C CYS A 41 -5.74 5.70 2.47
N GLU A 42 -5.53 4.49 2.97
CA GLU A 42 -5.75 3.25 2.20
C GLU A 42 -7.19 2.72 2.30
N LEU A 43 -8.00 3.35 3.15
CA LEU A 43 -9.42 3.02 3.27
C LEU A 43 -10.21 3.56 2.07
N GLY A 44 -11.30 2.87 1.73
CA GLY A 44 -12.36 3.46 0.91
C GLY A 44 -13.00 4.67 1.59
N GLU A 45 -13.78 5.44 0.85
CA GLU A 45 -14.62 6.52 1.38
C GLU A 45 -15.34 6.09 2.67
N HIS A 46 -15.21 6.90 3.72
CA HIS A 46 -15.74 6.60 5.03
C HIS A 46 -16.31 7.86 5.68
N GLU A 47 -17.13 7.67 6.70
CA GLU A 47 -17.82 8.77 7.38
C GLU A 47 -16.84 9.71 8.12
N GLU A 48 -17.29 10.93 8.36
CA GLU A 48 -16.56 11.91 9.18
C GLU A 48 -16.42 11.39 10.63
N GLY A 49 -15.23 11.53 11.21
CA GLY A 49 -14.92 11.03 12.55
C GLY A 49 -14.34 9.62 12.59
N VAL A 50 -14.37 8.87 11.48
CA VAL A 50 -13.57 7.65 11.31
C VAL A 50 -12.11 8.06 11.11
N GLU A 51 -11.19 7.42 11.84
CA GLU A 51 -9.75 7.65 11.66
C GLU A 51 -9.33 7.18 10.27
N HIS A 52 -8.58 8.02 9.57
CA HIS A 52 -7.85 7.60 8.38
C HIS A 52 -6.76 6.60 8.78
N ALA A 53 -6.40 5.71 7.86
CA ALA A 53 -5.43 4.67 8.12
C ALA A 53 -4.55 4.41 6.90
N ALA A 54 -3.26 4.21 7.13
CA ALA A 54 -2.29 3.82 6.12
C ALA A 54 -1.29 2.83 6.72
N GLN A 55 -0.92 1.82 5.95
CA GLN A 55 0.09 0.86 6.32
C GLN A 55 1.47 1.51 6.16
N LEU A 56 2.37 1.25 7.10
CA LEU A 56 3.77 1.61 6.94
C LEU A 56 4.53 0.44 6.29
N PRO A 57 5.36 0.70 5.27
CA PRO A 57 6.30 -0.29 4.77
C PRO A 57 7.16 -0.81 5.92
N SER A 58 7.04 -2.09 6.26
CA SER A 58 7.87 -2.76 7.26
C SER A 58 8.63 -3.91 6.61
N VAL A 59 9.90 -4.09 6.99
CA VAL A 59 10.75 -5.16 6.43
C VAL A 59 10.36 -6.54 6.98
N SER A 60 9.74 -6.59 8.16
CA SER A 60 8.96 -7.75 8.58
C SER A 60 7.87 -7.34 9.56
N ALA A 61 6.64 -7.70 9.22
CA ALA A 61 5.52 -7.75 10.13
C ALA A 61 5.79 -8.88 11.15
N SER A 62 6.32 -8.56 12.34
CA SER A 62 6.57 -9.57 13.37
C SER A 62 5.28 -10.36 13.66
N GLY A 63 5.34 -11.68 13.54
CA GLY A 63 4.19 -12.55 13.75
C GLY A 63 3.00 -12.35 12.79
N GLY A 64 3.23 -11.78 11.60
CA GLY A 64 2.17 -11.52 10.60
C GLY A 64 1.28 -10.33 10.94
N ARG A 65 1.82 -9.34 11.67
CA ARG A 65 1.14 -8.09 12.01
C ARG A 65 1.76 -6.91 11.29
N ASP A 66 0.94 -6.13 10.61
CA ASP A 66 1.39 -4.95 9.91
C ASP A 66 1.33 -3.72 10.83
N LEU A 67 2.28 -2.80 10.65
CA LEU A 67 2.27 -1.53 11.35
C LEU A 67 1.40 -0.53 10.60
N TRP A 68 0.40 0.03 11.28
CA TRP A 68 -0.52 1.00 10.72
C TRP A 68 -0.41 2.34 11.44
N MET A 69 -0.46 3.43 10.68
CA MET A 69 -0.65 4.77 11.20
C MET A 69 -2.12 5.17 11.06
N PHE A 70 -2.68 5.71 12.15
CA PHE A 70 -4.02 6.28 12.18
C PHE A 70 -3.96 7.78 12.42
N TRP A 71 -4.83 8.55 11.78
CA TRP A 71 -4.96 9.98 12.05
C TRP A 71 -6.39 10.49 11.91
N THR A 72 -6.65 11.62 12.55
CA THR A 72 -7.91 12.36 12.42
C THR A 72 -7.64 13.76 11.91
N ASP A 73 -8.45 14.20 10.95
CA ASP A 73 -8.45 15.59 10.53
C ASP A 73 -9.28 16.41 11.52
N GLY A 74 -8.62 17.30 12.29
CA GLY A 74 -9.31 18.09 13.30
C GLY A 74 -8.52 19.25 13.90
N GLY A 75 -9.17 20.42 13.99
CA GLY A 75 -8.90 21.46 15.00
C GLY A 75 -7.47 22.02 15.10
N GLY A 76 -6.72 22.11 14.01
CA GLY A 76 -5.40 22.76 13.96
C GLY A 76 -4.24 21.94 14.55
N ARG A 77 -4.49 20.77 15.16
CA ARG A 77 -3.45 19.80 15.53
C ARG A 77 -3.93 18.39 15.19
N ARG A 78 -3.37 17.82 14.12
CA ARG A 78 -3.59 16.44 13.72
C ARG A 78 -3.10 15.51 14.82
N LYS A 79 -3.96 14.63 15.31
CA LYS A 79 -3.60 13.55 16.23
C LYS A 79 -3.28 12.32 15.39
N PHE A 80 -2.22 11.62 15.77
CA PHE A 80 -1.84 10.36 15.15
C PHE A 80 -1.51 9.31 16.21
N ARG A 81 -1.61 8.04 15.81
CA ARG A 81 -1.18 6.89 16.61
C ARG A 81 -0.69 5.78 15.67
N PHE A 82 0.21 4.95 16.18
CA PHE A 82 0.67 3.74 15.50
C PHE A 82 0.09 2.52 16.20
N ALA A 83 -0.23 1.47 15.45
CA ALA A 83 -0.68 0.20 16.00
C ALA A 83 -0.29 -0.97 15.10
N GLU A 84 0.08 -2.08 15.73
CA GLU A 84 0.34 -3.35 15.06
C GLU A 84 -0.96 -4.16 14.99
N LEU A 85 -1.42 -4.44 13.78
CA LEU A 85 -2.69 -5.09 13.55
C LEU A 85 -2.52 -6.31 12.67
N LEU A 86 -3.34 -7.34 12.93
CA LEU A 86 -3.43 -8.49 12.06
C LEU A 86 -4.07 -8.07 10.72
N PRO A 87 -3.71 -8.71 9.61
CA PRO A 87 -4.42 -8.53 8.36
C PRO A 87 -5.87 -8.99 8.49
N CYS A 88 -6.75 -8.40 7.68
CA CYS A 88 -8.13 -8.77 7.58
C CYS A 88 -8.25 -10.23 7.12
N PRO A 89 -9.03 -11.09 7.82
CA PRO A 89 -9.14 -12.51 7.46
C PRO A 89 -10.03 -12.75 6.23
N ALA A 90 -10.61 -11.70 5.64
CA ALA A 90 -11.55 -11.83 4.55
C ALA A 90 -10.81 -12.18 3.24
N VAL A 91 -11.37 -13.15 2.51
CA VAL A 91 -10.89 -13.60 1.21
C VAL A 91 -12.06 -13.62 0.24
N ILE A 92 -11.89 -13.02 -0.95
CA ILE A 92 -12.88 -13.09 -2.02
C ILE A 92 -12.46 -14.15 -3.05
N HIS A 93 -13.35 -15.11 -3.31
CA HIS A 93 -13.16 -16.08 -4.38
C HIS A 93 -13.94 -15.64 -5.61
N ARG A 94 -13.24 -15.21 -6.66
CA ARG A 94 -13.87 -14.93 -7.95
C ARG A 94 -14.15 -16.25 -8.65
N LEU A 95 -15.35 -16.41 -9.21
CA LEU A 95 -15.89 -17.67 -9.78
C LEU A 95 -14.97 -18.39 -10.79
N SER A 96 -13.99 -17.69 -11.37
CA SER A 96 -13.05 -18.19 -12.38
C SER A 96 -11.62 -18.43 -11.87
N VAL A 97 -11.29 -18.08 -10.63
CA VAL A 97 -9.94 -18.17 -10.06
C VAL A 97 -9.96 -19.19 -8.91
N LYS A 98 -9.03 -20.16 -8.96
CA LYS A 98 -8.92 -21.18 -7.90
C LYS A 98 -8.45 -20.58 -6.58
N ASP A 99 -7.64 -19.54 -6.68
CA ASP A 99 -7.10 -18.80 -5.55
C ASP A 99 -7.97 -17.56 -5.29
N GLY A 100 -8.28 -17.29 -4.03
CA GLY A 100 -9.01 -16.09 -3.63
C GLY A 100 -8.06 -14.93 -3.36
N ASP A 101 -8.54 -13.70 -3.56
CA ASP A 101 -7.80 -12.48 -3.23
C ASP A 101 -8.06 -12.14 -1.76
N ALA A 102 -7.00 -12.03 -0.95
CA ALA A 102 -7.10 -11.62 0.45
C ALA A 102 -7.25 -10.10 0.58
N CYS A 103 -7.93 -9.65 1.63
CA CYS A 103 -8.05 -8.22 1.88
C CYS A 103 -6.72 -7.70 2.44
N VAL A 104 -6.17 -6.65 1.83
CA VAL A 104 -4.87 -6.07 2.24
C VAL A 104 -4.96 -5.07 3.39
N LEU A 105 -6.15 -4.87 3.98
CA LEU A 105 -6.37 -3.97 5.11
C LEU A 105 -6.26 -4.71 6.46
N PHE A 106 -6.19 -3.97 7.56
CA PHE A 106 -6.16 -4.53 8.92
C PHE A 106 -7.50 -5.14 9.39
N ASP A 107 -7.45 -6.06 10.35
CA ASP A 107 -8.62 -6.68 10.97
C ASP A 107 -9.59 -5.65 11.56
N ARG A 108 -10.88 -5.84 11.28
CA ARG A 108 -11.98 -4.92 11.67
C ARG A 108 -11.81 -3.48 11.13
N HIS A 109 -11.25 -3.33 9.94
CA HIS A 109 -11.27 -2.05 9.24
C HIS A 109 -12.73 -1.53 9.07
N PRO A 110 -12.97 -0.20 9.22
CA PRO A 110 -14.32 0.36 9.22
C PRO A 110 -14.90 0.58 7.82
N ALA A 111 -14.05 0.60 6.79
CA ALA A 111 -14.44 0.81 5.40
C ALA A 111 -14.73 -0.51 4.67
N ALA A 112 -15.14 -0.43 3.41
CA ALA A 112 -15.28 -1.60 2.53
C ALA A 112 -13.94 -2.36 2.40
N HIS A 113 -14.00 -3.64 2.04
CA HIS A 113 -12.79 -4.42 1.81
C HIS A 113 -12.00 -3.86 0.63
N SER A 114 -10.68 -4.07 0.64
CA SER A 114 -9.77 -3.53 -0.39
C SER A 114 -10.20 -3.81 -1.84
N TRP A 115 -10.76 -4.98 -2.14
CA TRP A 115 -11.26 -5.30 -3.48
C TRP A 115 -12.52 -4.53 -3.91
N ASP A 116 -13.23 -3.90 -2.97
CA ASP A 116 -14.39 -3.04 -3.22
C ASP A 116 -14.00 -1.55 -3.32
N VAL A 117 -12.72 -1.23 -3.07
CA VAL A 117 -12.15 0.11 -3.16
C VAL A 117 -11.47 0.30 -4.51
N THR A 118 -11.77 1.42 -5.15
CA THR A 118 -11.21 1.83 -6.44
C THR A 118 -10.33 3.05 -6.21
N ASP A 119 -9.07 2.98 -6.61
CA ASP A 119 -8.16 4.12 -6.71
C ASP A 119 -8.03 4.52 -8.19
N PRO A 120 -8.77 5.55 -8.65
CA PRO A 120 -8.71 5.98 -10.03
C PRO A 120 -7.32 6.48 -10.44
N LEU A 121 -6.53 7.01 -9.50
CA LEU A 121 -5.19 7.50 -9.81
C LEU A 121 -4.23 6.33 -10.03
N ALA A 122 -4.22 5.33 -9.14
CA ALA A 122 -3.42 4.13 -9.36
C ALA A 122 -3.82 3.39 -10.64
N ASP A 123 -5.12 3.30 -10.96
CA ASP A 123 -5.60 2.69 -12.20
C ASP A 123 -5.02 3.41 -13.43
N LEU A 124 -5.10 4.75 -13.47
CA LEU A 124 -4.54 5.57 -14.56
C LEU A 124 -3.02 5.48 -14.63
N MET A 125 -2.32 5.47 -13.50
CA MET A 125 -0.85 5.29 -13.46
C MET A 125 -0.45 3.91 -13.99
N ALA A 126 -1.18 2.86 -13.60
CA ALA A 126 -0.95 1.51 -14.08
C ALA A 126 -1.21 1.39 -15.60
N GLU A 127 -2.23 2.06 -16.13
CA GLU A 127 -2.46 2.16 -17.57
C GLU A 127 -1.29 2.81 -18.29
N ARG A 128 -0.82 3.95 -17.79
CA ARG A 128 0.31 4.68 -18.35
C ARG A 128 1.59 3.85 -18.38
N ILE A 129 1.92 3.19 -17.28
CA ILE A 129 3.10 2.32 -17.18
C ILE A 129 3.00 1.18 -18.20
N ARG A 130 1.81 0.57 -18.37
CA ARG A 130 1.60 -0.49 -19.38
C ARG A 130 1.83 0.02 -20.80
N GLU A 131 1.45 1.26 -21.11
CA GLU A 131 1.69 1.87 -22.42
C GLU A 131 3.18 2.12 -22.69
N GLU A 132 3.90 2.64 -21.70
CA GLU A 132 5.35 2.87 -21.79
C GLU A 132 6.10 1.55 -22.01
N VAL A 133 5.77 0.51 -21.22
CA VAL A 133 6.36 -0.82 -21.39
C VAL A 133 6.07 -1.42 -22.78
N ARG A 134 4.89 -1.17 -23.35
CA ARG A 134 4.57 -1.60 -24.73
C ARG A 134 5.38 -0.85 -25.77
N ARG A 135 5.59 0.46 -25.59
CA ARG A 135 6.38 1.30 -26.49
C ARG A 135 7.83 0.82 -26.54
N ASP A 136 8.44 0.60 -25.38
CA ASP A 136 9.84 0.16 -25.29
C ASP A 136 10.05 -1.23 -25.94
N ARG A 137 9.07 -2.13 -25.78
CA ARG A 137 9.09 -3.45 -26.44
C ARG A 137 8.84 -3.39 -27.95
N GLY A 138 8.11 -2.39 -28.44
CA GLY A 138 7.84 -2.19 -29.85
C GLY A 138 9.02 -1.62 -30.64
N ASP A 139 9.85 -0.78 -30.01
CA ASP A 139 11.02 -0.15 -30.64
C ASP A 139 12.21 -1.13 -30.78
N GLY A 140 12.32 -2.12 -29.89
CA GLY A 140 13.34 -3.17 -29.95
C GLY A 140 13.15 -4.24 -31.05
N GLY A 141 12.04 -4.21 -31.80
CA GLY A 141 11.73 -5.19 -32.85
C GLY A 141 12.25 -4.85 -34.26
N ALA A 142 12.80 -3.66 -34.48
CA ALA A 142 13.12 -3.16 -35.81
C ALA A 142 14.62 -3.27 -36.22
N GLU A 143 15.52 -3.66 -35.31
CA GLU A 143 16.98 -3.70 -35.58
C GLU A 143 17.56 -5.08 -35.97
N GLY A 144 16.71 -6.07 -36.28
CA GLY A 144 17.16 -7.43 -36.61
C GLY A 144 17.23 -7.81 -38.09
N ALA A 145 16.82 -6.94 -39.03
CA ALA A 145 16.52 -7.35 -40.40
C ALA A 145 17.29 -6.59 -41.49
N ARG A 146 18.60 -6.36 -41.35
CA ARG A 146 19.46 -5.99 -42.50
C ARG A 146 20.84 -6.63 -42.39
N GLY A 147 21.06 -7.69 -43.16
CA GLY A 147 22.39 -8.26 -43.34
C GLY A 147 22.43 -9.60 -44.08
N GLY A 148 21.57 -9.80 -45.08
CA GLY A 148 21.60 -10.99 -45.94
C GLY A 148 22.18 -10.69 -47.33
N ARG A 149 23.39 -11.23 -47.56
CA ARG A 149 23.94 -11.76 -48.84
C ARG A 149 24.34 -10.76 -49.95
N PRO A 150 25.17 -11.17 -50.94
CA PRO A 150 25.58 -12.53 -51.35
C PRO A 150 26.93 -13.03 -50.84
#